data_AF-A0A354CZY3-F1
#
_entry.id   AF-A0A354CZY3-F1
#
_cell.length_a   1.000
_cell.length_b   1.000
_cell.length_c   1.000
_cell.angle_alpha   90.00
_cell.angle_beta   90.00
_cell.angle_gamma   90.00
#
_symmetry.space_group_name_H-M   'P 1'
#
loop_
_entity.id
_entity.type
_entity.pdbx_description
1 polymer ?
#
loop_
_entity_poly.entity_id
_entity_poly.type
_entity_poly.pdbx_seq_one_letter_code
_entity_poly.pdbx_strand_id
1 'polypeptide(L)'
;MAARIRTITAREILDSRGQPTVEADVVLTDGSIGRAAVPSGASTGSHEALELRDIDNRRRYGGKGVLKAVRHLKTTIARALKGKDPARQGQIDEILNALDGTPNKARLGANAILAASLACAKASAASRRQPLYRALGGTKAVTLPIPQMNIINGG
;
A
#
# COMPACT_ATOMS: atom_id res chain seq x y z
N MET A 1 18.89 13.78 12.71
CA MET A 1 19.08 12.45 12.10
C MET A 1 18.00 12.22 11.06
N ALA A 2 18.31 11.56 9.94
CA ALA A 2 17.29 11.16 8.97
C ALA A 2 16.33 10.12 9.59
N ALA A 3 15.02 10.33 9.45
CA ALA A 3 14.02 9.41 9.97
C ALA A 3 14.17 8.02 9.32
N ARG A 4 13.97 6.96 10.10
CA ARG A 4 14.02 5.56 9.64
C ARG A 4 12.70 4.87 9.92
N ILE A 5 12.37 3.85 9.13
CA ILE A 5 11.19 3.02 9.38
C ILE A 5 11.37 2.29 10.71
N ARG A 6 10.51 2.58 11.69
CA ARG A 6 10.56 1.99 13.03
C ARG A 6 9.66 0.77 13.12
N THR A 7 8.40 0.92 12.71
CA THR A 7 7.39 -0.14 12.77
C THR A 7 6.43 -0.03 11.60
N ILE A 8 5.97 -1.18 11.10
CA ILE A 8 4.86 -1.29 10.16
C ILE A 8 3.79 -2.14 10.85
N THR A 9 2.56 -1.62 10.89
CA THR A 9 1.38 -2.39 11.30
C THR A 9 0.33 -2.31 10.22
N ALA A 10 -0.63 -3.23 10.26
CA ALA A 10 -1.70 -3.29 9.28
C ALA A 10 -2.98 -3.85 9.90
N ARG A 11 -4.10 -3.56 9.24
CA ARG A 11 -5.44 -3.97 9.64
C ARG A 11 -6.30 -4.24 8.41
N GLU A 12 -7.29 -5.10 8.58
CA GLU A 12 -8.38 -5.30 7.62
C GLU A 12 -9.43 -4.20 7.89
N ILE A 13 -9.80 -3.46 6.85
CA ILE A 13 -10.89 -2.47 6.84
C ILE A 13 -11.90 -2.83 5.74
N LEU A 14 -12.96 -2.05 5.58
CA LEU A 14 -13.93 -2.21 4.48
C LEU A 14 -13.74 -1.12 3.42
N ASP A 15 -13.83 -1.52 2.14
CA ASP A 15 -13.88 -0.60 1.00
C ASP A 15 -15.29 0.02 0.83
N SER A 16 -15.45 0.89 -0.17
CA SER A 16 -16.74 1.56 -0.46
C SER A 16 -17.88 0.61 -0.86
N ARG A 17 -17.58 -0.66 -1.17
CA ARG A 17 -18.56 -1.71 -1.49
C ARG A 17 -18.78 -2.67 -0.32
N GLY A 18 -18.24 -2.35 0.86
CA GLY A 18 -18.30 -3.23 2.04
C GLY A 18 -17.44 -4.49 1.92
N GLN A 19 -16.47 -4.54 1.01
CA GLN A 19 -15.56 -5.67 0.87
C GLN A 19 -14.29 -5.44 1.70
N PRO A 20 -13.71 -6.48 2.31
CA PRO A 20 -12.45 -6.35 3.03
C PRO A 20 -11.34 -5.76 2.16
N THR A 21 -10.53 -4.87 2.72
CA THR A 21 -9.28 -4.41 2.12
C THR A 21 -8.25 -4.11 3.20
N VAL A 22 -7.01 -3.89 2.79
CA VAL A 22 -5.86 -3.70 3.67
C VAL A 22 -5.58 -2.22 3.88
N GLU A 23 -5.33 -1.86 5.13
CA GLU A 23 -4.72 -0.58 5.51
C GLU A 23 -3.41 -0.81 6.26
N ALA A 24 -2.35 -0.10 5.86
CA ALA A 24 -1.05 -0.12 6.50
C ALA A 24 -0.70 1.22 7.14
N ASP A 25 -0.11 1.16 8.33
CA ASP A 25 0.52 2.28 9.03
C ASP A 25 2.03 2.06 9.10
N VAL A 26 2.80 3.00 8.57
CA VAL A 26 4.27 3.07 8.69
C VAL A 26 4.62 4.19 9.66
N VAL A 27 5.30 3.83 10.74
CA VAL A 27 5.76 4.78 11.77
C VAL A 27 7.27 4.91 11.70
N LEU A 28 7.75 6.15 11.69
CA LEU A 28 9.17 6.46 11.63
C LEU A 28 9.77 6.68 13.02
N THR A 29 11.10 6.77 13.08
CA THR A 29 11.85 7.04 14.33
C THR A 29 11.64 8.45 14.86
N ASP A 30 11.22 9.40 14.03
CA ASP A 30 10.88 10.77 14.43
C ASP A 30 9.40 10.93 14.87
N GLY A 31 8.64 9.83 14.90
CA GLY A 31 7.23 9.81 15.27
C GLY A 31 6.25 10.05 14.12
N SER A 32 6.74 10.41 12.92
CA SER A 32 5.89 10.61 11.74
C SER A 32 5.20 9.32 11.31
N ILE A 33 3.95 9.44 10.84
CA ILE A 33 3.11 8.31 10.45
C ILE A 33 2.61 8.52 9.02
N GLY A 34 2.70 7.47 8.20
CA GLY A 34 2.03 7.37 6.91
C GLY A 34 1.02 6.23 6.92
N ARG A 35 -0.21 6.53 6.49
CA ARG A 35 -1.31 5.56 6.41
C ARG A 35 -1.80 5.40 4.98
N ALA A 36 -1.95 4.16 4.51
CA ALA A 36 -2.50 3.87 3.21
C ALA A 36 -3.45 2.68 3.25
N ALA A 37 -4.69 2.92 2.81
CA ALA A 37 -5.63 1.89 2.40
C ALA A 37 -5.48 1.63 0.90
N VAL A 38 -5.55 0.38 0.48
CA VAL A 38 -5.48 0.00 -0.94
C VAL A 38 -6.88 -0.26 -1.47
N PRO A 39 -7.28 0.32 -2.61
CA PRO A 39 -8.56 0.01 -3.22
C PRO A 39 -8.58 -1.44 -3.71
N SER A 40 -9.76 -2.07 -3.63
CA SER A 40 -10.02 -3.36 -4.28
C SER A 40 -10.56 -3.11 -5.68
N GLY A 41 -9.86 -3.61 -6.70
CA GLY A 41 -10.33 -3.56 -8.09
C GLY A 41 -11.40 -4.60 -8.35
N ALA A 42 -12.36 -4.28 -9.23
CA ALA A 42 -13.24 -5.29 -9.86
C ALA A 42 -12.59 -5.94 -11.09
N SER A 43 -11.61 -5.26 -11.72
CA SER A 43 -10.88 -5.76 -12.88
C SER A 43 -10.02 -6.95 -12.48
N THR A 44 -10.08 -8.02 -13.28
CA THR A 44 -9.34 -9.26 -13.09
C THR A 44 -8.51 -9.58 -14.33
N GLY A 45 -7.96 -8.56 -14.99
CA GLY A 45 -7.12 -8.74 -16.15
C GLY A 45 -6.03 -9.78 -15.86
N SER A 46 -5.88 -10.78 -16.74
CA SER A 46 -4.97 -11.92 -16.54
C SER A 46 -3.50 -11.54 -16.41
N HIS A 47 -3.15 -10.31 -16.80
CA HIS A 47 -1.80 -9.75 -16.74
C HIS A 47 -1.62 -8.69 -15.64
N GLU A 48 -2.61 -8.50 -14.77
CA GLU A 48 -2.54 -7.54 -13.68
C GLU A 48 -1.79 -8.11 -12.45
N ALA A 49 -1.32 -7.21 -11.59
CA ALA A 49 -0.79 -7.60 -10.29
C ALA A 49 -1.91 -8.19 -9.42
N LEU A 50 -1.65 -9.34 -8.79
CA LEU A 50 -2.68 -10.11 -8.11
C LEU A 50 -2.87 -9.66 -6.66
N GLU A 51 -4.10 -9.29 -6.34
CA GLU A 51 -4.53 -9.09 -4.98
C GLU A 51 -4.59 -10.41 -4.21
N LEU A 52 -4.02 -10.45 -2.99
CA LEU A 52 -4.11 -11.63 -2.14
C LEU A 52 -5.39 -11.62 -1.29
N ARG A 53 -6.21 -12.65 -1.46
CA ARG A 53 -7.49 -12.88 -0.77
C ARG A 53 -7.48 -14.20 0.01
N ASP A 54 -8.28 -14.28 1.06
CA ASP A 54 -8.47 -15.47 1.92
C ASP A 54 -9.46 -16.47 1.30
N ILE A 55 -9.21 -16.89 0.05
CA ILE A 55 -10.11 -17.72 -0.76
C ILE A 55 -10.46 -19.08 -0.13
N ASP A 56 -9.60 -19.56 0.77
CA ASP A 56 -9.73 -20.79 1.56
C ASP A 56 -10.70 -20.64 2.74
N ASN A 57 -10.98 -19.42 3.19
CA ASN A 57 -11.89 -19.15 4.30
C ASN A 57 -13.21 -18.53 3.82
N ARG A 58 -14.03 -19.34 3.15
CA ARG A 58 -15.34 -18.89 2.63
C ARG A 58 -16.32 -18.43 3.70
N ARG A 59 -16.14 -18.84 4.97
CA ARG A 59 -16.97 -18.38 6.10
C ARG A 59 -16.81 -16.89 6.39
N ARG A 60 -15.67 -16.29 6.03
CA ARG A 60 -15.42 -14.84 6.16
C ARG A 60 -15.59 -14.16 4.82
N TYR A 61 -16.56 -13.26 4.72
CA TYR A 61 -16.79 -12.43 3.53
C TYR A 61 -16.83 -13.21 2.20
N GLY A 62 -17.28 -14.48 2.21
CA GLY A 62 -17.31 -15.32 1.02
C GLY A 62 -15.92 -15.63 0.42
N GLY A 63 -14.86 -15.60 1.23
CA GLY A 63 -13.47 -15.79 0.78
C GLY A 63 -12.79 -14.49 0.32
N LYS A 64 -13.45 -13.34 0.47
CA LYS A 64 -12.90 -12.02 0.13
C LYS A 64 -12.09 -11.39 1.26
N GLY A 65 -11.87 -12.09 2.38
CA GLY A 65 -10.99 -11.61 3.46
C GLY A 65 -9.57 -11.30 2.96
N VAL A 66 -8.82 -10.50 3.72
CA VAL A 66 -7.45 -10.09 3.39
C VAL A 66 -6.46 -10.31 4.55
N LEU A 67 -6.78 -11.20 5.49
CA LEU A 67 -5.97 -11.45 6.68
C LEU A 67 -4.58 -11.99 6.33
N LYS A 68 -4.44 -12.76 5.24
CA LYS A 68 -3.12 -13.18 4.74
C LYS A 68 -2.26 -11.99 4.35
N ALA A 69 -2.80 -11.04 3.59
CA ALA A 69 -2.10 -9.82 3.19
C ALA A 69 -1.73 -8.94 4.40
N VAL A 70 -2.66 -8.77 5.35
CA VAL A 70 -2.41 -8.08 6.63
C VAL A 70 -1.26 -8.74 7.41
N ARG A 71 -1.22 -10.07 7.44
CA ARG A 71 -0.13 -10.82 8.10
C ARG A 71 1.20 -10.60 7.39
N HIS A 72 1.26 -10.61 6.05
CA HIS A 72 2.50 -10.34 5.31
C HIS A 72 3.06 -8.96 5.61
N LEU A 73 2.19 -7.94 5.70
CA LEU A 73 2.56 -6.59 6.13
C LEU A 73 3.19 -6.56 7.52
N LYS A 74 2.51 -7.14 8.51
CA LYS A 74 2.95 -7.13 9.92
C LYS A 74 4.20 -7.97 10.20
N THR A 75 4.55 -8.89 9.31
CA THR A 75 5.64 -9.86 9.53
C THR A 75 6.76 -9.69 8.53
N THR A 76 6.54 -10.15 7.30
CA THR A 76 7.57 -10.30 6.27
C THR A 76 8.03 -8.93 5.77
N ILE A 77 7.08 -8.07 5.41
CA ILE A 77 7.35 -6.70 4.93
C ILE A 77 7.88 -5.83 6.06
N ALA A 78 7.25 -5.87 7.25
CA ALA A 78 7.72 -5.13 8.42
C ALA A 78 9.19 -5.44 8.76
N ARG A 79 9.59 -6.72 8.72
CA ARG A 79 10.98 -7.14 8.97
C ARG A 79 11.93 -6.62 7.90
N ALA A 80 11.56 -6.73 6.62
CA ALA A 80 12.42 -6.32 5.50
C ALA A 80 12.66 -4.80 5.43
N LEU A 81 11.64 -4.00 5.78
CA LEU A 81 11.70 -2.54 5.70
C LEU A 81 12.17 -1.86 6.99
N LYS A 82 12.27 -2.58 8.11
CA LYS A 82 12.73 -2.00 9.38
C LYS A 82 14.12 -1.38 9.24
N GLY A 83 14.27 -0.16 9.73
CA GLY A 83 15.52 0.60 9.69
C GLY A 83 15.87 1.18 8.31
N LYS A 84 15.06 0.95 7.27
CA LYS A 84 15.27 1.56 5.95
C LYS A 84 14.88 3.03 5.94
N ASP A 85 15.44 3.76 4.98
CA ASP A 85 15.16 5.17 4.78
C ASP A 85 13.86 5.32 3.95
N PRO A 86 12.77 5.86 4.52
CA PRO A 86 11.52 6.06 3.80
C PRO A 86 11.66 7.12 2.69
N ALA A 87 12.73 7.92 2.69
CA ALA A 87 13.04 8.87 1.63
C ALA A 87 13.45 8.21 0.31
N ARG A 88 13.95 6.96 0.37
CA ARG A 88 14.47 6.21 -0.77
C ARG A 88 13.38 5.33 -1.38
N GLN A 89 12.33 5.97 -1.90
CA GLN A 89 11.13 5.27 -2.40
C GLN A 89 11.47 4.15 -3.41
N GLY A 90 12.35 4.41 -4.38
CA GLY A 90 12.80 3.39 -5.34
C GLY A 90 13.42 2.15 -4.67
N GLN A 91 14.25 2.34 -3.65
CA GLN A 91 14.85 1.23 -2.89
C GLN A 91 13.80 0.47 -2.07
N ILE A 92 12.82 1.16 -1.50
CA ILE A 92 11.71 0.52 -0.78
C ILE A 92 10.93 -0.38 -1.73
N ASP A 93 10.58 0.12 -2.92
CA ASP A 93 9.81 -0.63 -3.90
C ASP A 93 10.60 -1.78 -4.52
N GLU A 94 11.91 -1.60 -4.77
CA GLU A 94 12.82 -2.68 -5.16
C GLU A 94 12.88 -3.80 -4.11
N ILE A 95 13.03 -3.45 -2.83
CA ILE A 95 13.01 -4.42 -1.74
C ILE A 95 11.67 -5.16 -1.71
N LEU A 96 10.54 -4.46 -1.85
CA LEU A 96 9.21 -5.07 -1.85
C LEU A 96 9.00 -6.03 -3.03
N ASN A 97 9.44 -5.64 -4.23
CA ASN A 97 9.36 -6.48 -5.42
C ASN A 97 10.27 -7.72 -5.31
N ALA A 98 11.52 -7.54 -4.87
CA ALA A 98 12.45 -8.66 -4.64
C ALA A 98 11.98 -9.59 -3.52
N LEU A 99 11.39 -9.01 -2.46
CA LEU A 99 10.79 -9.76 -1.35
C LEU A 99 9.54 -10.50 -1.77
N ASP A 100 8.83 -10.11 -2.83
CA ASP A 100 7.76 -10.92 -3.39
C ASP A 100 8.33 -12.02 -4.31
N GLY A 101 9.21 -11.64 -5.22
CA GLY A 101 9.91 -12.56 -6.14
C GLY A 101 9.07 -13.07 -7.29
N THR A 102 7.79 -12.69 -7.41
CA THR A 102 6.92 -13.06 -8.53
C THR A 102 6.63 -11.86 -9.43
N PRO A 103 6.47 -12.06 -10.76
CA PRO A 103 6.24 -10.96 -11.68
C PRO A 103 4.91 -10.23 -11.43
N ASN A 104 3.92 -10.94 -10.88
CA ASN A 104 2.56 -10.47 -10.66
C ASN A 104 2.22 -10.25 -9.17
N LYS A 105 3.21 -10.25 -8.26
CA LYS A 105 2.99 -9.98 -6.83
C LYS A 105 2.10 -11.01 -6.12
N ALA A 106 2.01 -12.23 -6.64
CA ALA A 106 1.12 -13.27 -6.14
C ALA A 106 1.51 -13.82 -4.77
N ARG A 107 2.79 -13.72 -4.37
CA ARG A 107 3.27 -14.34 -3.12
C ARG A 107 2.87 -13.56 -1.88
N LEU A 108 3.11 -12.25 -1.88
CA LEU A 108 2.77 -11.35 -0.77
C LEU A 108 1.42 -10.66 -0.97
N GLY A 109 0.97 -10.56 -2.21
CA GLY A 109 -0.19 -9.80 -2.62
C GLY A 109 0.16 -8.38 -3.04
N ALA A 110 -0.32 -7.97 -4.22
CA ALA A 110 -0.18 -6.62 -4.73
C ALA A 110 -0.76 -5.58 -3.75
N ASN A 111 -1.85 -5.91 -3.07
CA ASN A 111 -2.46 -5.10 -2.02
C ASN A 111 -1.53 -4.87 -0.81
N ALA A 112 -0.84 -5.90 -0.33
CA ALA A 112 0.13 -5.76 0.76
C ALA A 112 1.32 -4.88 0.36
N ILE A 113 1.88 -5.12 -0.83
CA ILE A 113 3.03 -4.37 -1.35
C ILE A 113 2.67 -2.89 -1.56
N LEU A 114 1.55 -2.62 -2.23
CA LEU A 114 1.11 -1.27 -2.51
C LEU A 114 0.78 -0.50 -1.22
N ALA A 115 0.16 -1.15 -0.23
CA ALA A 115 -0.14 -0.53 1.06
C ALA A 115 1.15 -0.07 1.77
N ALA A 116 2.19 -0.93 1.82
CA ALA A 116 3.47 -0.58 2.40
C ALA A 116 4.17 0.55 1.63
N SER A 117 4.19 0.47 0.30
CA SER A 117 4.82 1.46 -0.58
C SER A 117 4.22 2.86 -0.37
N LEU A 118 2.89 2.98 -0.46
CA LEU A 118 2.18 4.25 -0.28
C LEU A 118 2.28 4.78 1.16
N ALA A 119 2.24 3.91 2.16
CA ALA A 119 2.41 4.31 3.56
C ALA A 119 3.83 4.84 3.82
N CYS A 120 4.88 4.25 3.22
CA CYS A 120 6.24 4.78 3.30
C CYS A 120 6.36 6.17 2.67
N ALA A 121 5.80 6.37 1.47
CA ALA A 121 5.79 7.66 0.79
C ALA A 121 5.12 8.75 1.66
N LYS A 122 3.96 8.44 2.22
CA LYS A 122 3.23 9.34 3.13
C LYS A 122 3.99 9.63 4.42
N ALA A 123 4.63 8.62 5.01
CA ALA A 123 5.42 8.79 6.23
C ALA A 123 6.63 9.70 5.99
N SER A 124 7.32 9.52 4.84
CA SER A 124 8.41 10.38 4.39
C SER A 124 7.95 11.82 4.17
N ALA A 125 6.81 12.03 3.50
CA ALA A 125 6.23 13.35 3.29
C ALA A 125 5.88 14.04 4.62
N ALA A 126 5.27 13.30 5.56
CA ALA A 126 4.94 13.78 6.90
C ALA A 126 6.20 14.19 7.70
N SER A 127 7.25 13.38 7.67
CA SER A 127 8.55 13.67 8.31
C SER A 127 9.17 14.97 7.82
N ARG A 128 9.03 15.25 6.51
CA ARG A 128 9.52 16.50 5.90
C ARG A 128 8.54 17.66 6.01
N ARG A 129 7.37 17.47 6.64
CA ARG A 129 6.28 18.44 6.71
C ARG A 129 5.88 18.95 5.32
N GLN A 130 5.87 18.07 4.33
CA GLN A 130 5.49 18.37 2.95
C GLN A 130 4.18 17.67 2.59
N PRO A 131 3.30 18.35 1.84
CA PRO A 131 2.15 17.66 1.26
C PRO A 131 2.63 16.59 0.27
N LEU A 132 1.88 15.48 0.16
CA LEU A 132 2.30 14.30 -0.59
C LEU A 132 2.61 14.60 -2.07
N TYR A 133 1.78 15.42 -2.74
CA TYR A 133 2.01 15.78 -4.14
C TYR A 133 3.38 16.42 -4.37
N ARG A 134 3.82 17.27 -3.42
CA ARG A 134 5.11 17.95 -3.47
C ARG A 134 6.26 17.03 -3.11
N ALA A 135 6.03 16.11 -2.18
CA ALA A 135 7.00 15.08 -1.82
C ALA A 135 7.27 14.11 -2.98
N LEU A 136 6.25 13.80 -3.79
CA LEU A 136 6.34 12.90 -4.95
C LEU A 136 6.85 13.58 -6.21
N GLY A 137 6.27 14.73 -6.60
CA GLY A 137 6.57 15.39 -7.88
C GLY A 137 7.51 16.60 -7.77
N GLY A 138 8.03 16.89 -6.57
CA GLY A 138 8.95 18.01 -6.34
C GLY A 138 8.31 19.38 -6.56
N THR A 139 9.13 20.37 -6.89
CA THR A 139 8.69 21.77 -7.07
C THR A 139 7.85 21.98 -8.33
N LYS A 140 7.90 21.06 -9.30
CA LYS A 140 7.13 21.12 -10.55
C LYS A 140 5.73 20.53 -10.44
N ALA A 141 5.35 19.93 -9.30
CA ALA A 141 4.03 19.37 -9.07
C ALA A 141 2.97 20.46 -8.80
N VAL A 142 2.62 21.23 -9.83
CA VAL A 142 1.70 22.38 -9.74
C VAL A 142 0.49 22.28 -10.68
N THR A 143 0.44 21.28 -11.54
CA THR A 143 -0.65 21.09 -12.50
C THR A 143 -1.81 20.34 -11.84
N LEU A 144 -3.01 20.92 -11.90
CA LEU A 144 -4.26 20.24 -11.53
C LEU A 144 -4.84 19.52 -12.76
N PRO A 145 -5.33 18.27 -12.62
CA PRO A 145 -5.92 17.53 -13.73
C PRO A 145 -7.32 18.06 -14.07
N ILE A 146 -7.71 17.97 -15.35
CA ILE A 146 -9.10 18.16 -15.76
C ILE A 146 -9.87 16.89 -15.37
N PRO A 147 -10.94 16.98 -14.55
CA PRO A 147 -11.66 15.79 -14.10
C PRO A 147 -12.50 15.18 -15.23
N GLN A 148 -12.36 13.89 -15.45
CA GLN A 148 -13.30 13.09 -16.24
C GLN A 148 -14.40 12.58 -15.30
N MET A 149 -15.58 13.22 -15.34
CA MET A 149 -16.68 12.92 -14.43
C MET A 149 -17.60 11.86 -15.02
N ASN A 150 -17.72 10.72 -14.33
CA ASN A 150 -18.66 9.67 -14.72
C ASN A 150 -20.09 10.06 -14.32
N ILE A 151 -20.97 10.27 -15.29
CA ILE A 151 -22.37 10.70 -15.08
C ILE A 151 -23.36 9.57 -15.38
N ILE A 152 -23.05 8.72 -16.37
CA ILE A 152 -23.91 7.63 -16.81
C ILE A 152 -23.05 6.38 -16.96
N ASN A 153 -23.48 5.31 -16.29
CA ASN A 153 -22.93 3.97 -16.49
C ASN A 153 -23.78 3.22 -17.53
N GLY A 154 -23.17 2.30 -18.28
CA GLY A 154 -23.87 1.42 -19.20
C GLY A 154 -23.16 0.07 -19.30
N GLY A 155 -23.90 -1.00 -19.05
CA GLY A 155 -23.45 -2.39 -19.03
C GLY A 155 -24.64 -3.31 -18.79
#